data_AF-B7BAU1-F1
#
_entry.id   AF-B7BAU1-F1
#
_cell.length_a   1.000
_cell.length_b   1.000
_cell.length_c   1.000
_cell.angle_alpha   90.00
_cell.angle_beta   90.00
_cell.angle_gamma   90.00
#
_symmetry.space_group_name_H-M   'P 1'
#
loop_
_entity.id
_entity.type
_entity.pdbx_description
1 polymer ?
#
loop_
_entity_poly.entity_id
_entity_poly.type
_entity_poly.pdbx_seq_one_letter_code
_entity_poly.pdbx_strand_id
1 'polypeptide(L)' 'EYMGWNEAGRLITAALEHAFSEGKATRDLARFMPNGQPLGTKEFGEYIMSVL' A
#
# COMPACT_ATOMS: atom_id res chain seq x y z
N GLU A 1 -4.38 -15.81 5.22
CA GLU A 1 -4.26 -17.25 4.92
C GLU A 1 -4.12 -18.12 6.15
N TYR A 2 -3.06 -17.99 6.97
CA TYR A 2 -2.85 -18.85 8.16
C TYR A 2 -4.04 -18.86 9.16
N MET A 3 -4.58 -17.69 9.48
CA MET A 3 -5.75 -17.57 10.38
C MET A 3 -7.10 -17.85 9.70
N GLY A 4 -7.12 -18.25 8.42
CA GLY A 4 -8.34 -18.40 7.62
C GLY A 4 -9.02 -17.09 7.20
N TRP A 5 -8.49 -15.93 7.60
CA TRP A 5 -9.02 -14.60 7.25
C TRP A 5 -8.61 -14.18 5.83
N ASN A 6 -9.06 -14.95 4.85
CA ASN A 6 -8.62 -14.80 3.47
C ASN A 6 -9.16 -13.52 2.82
N GLU A 7 -10.37 -13.10 3.16
CA GLU A 7 -10.95 -11.86 2.64
C GLU A 7 -10.20 -10.62 3.13
N ALA A 8 -9.92 -10.52 4.44
CA ALA A 8 -9.11 -9.45 4.99
C ALA A 8 -7.72 -9.39 4.36
N GLY A 9 -7.08 -10.56 4.15
CA GLY A 9 -5.81 -10.65 3.44
C GLY A 9 -5.90 -10.09 2.01
N ARG A 10 -6.94 -10.48 1.25
CA ARG A 10 -7.16 -9.99 -0.12
C ARG A 10 -7.37 -8.48 -0.18
N LEU A 11 -8.16 -7.91 0.75
CA LEU A 11 -8.39 -6.46 0.79
C LEU A 11 -7.07 -5.69 1.00
N ILE A 12 -6.23 -6.15 1.95
CA ILE A 12 -4.93 -5.52 2.21
C ILE A 12 -4.01 -5.64 0.97
N THR A 13 -3.97 -6.81 0.32
CA THR A 13 -3.17 -7.01 -0.89
C THR A 13 -3.65 -6.07 -2.01
N ALA A 14 -4.95 -5.97 -2.25
CA ALA A 14 -5.52 -5.08 -3.27
C ALA A 14 -5.21 -3.61 -2.99
N ALA A 15 -5.31 -3.16 -1.73
CA ALA A 15 -4.98 -1.79 -1.33
C ALA A 15 -3.50 -1.46 -1.58
N LEU A 16 -2.59 -2.40 -1.29
CA LEU A 16 -1.16 -2.25 -1.56
C LEU A 16 -0.86 -2.19 -3.07
N GLU A 17 -1.47 -3.08 -3.86
CA GLU A 17 -1.33 -3.08 -5.32
C GLU A 17 -1.82 -1.76 -5.93
N HIS A 18 -2.97 -1.26 -5.47
CA HIS A 18 -3.49 0.03 -5.88
C HIS A 18 -2.54 1.17 -5.52
N ALA A 19 -2.03 1.23 -4.28
CA ALA A 19 -1.08 2.26 -3.86
C ALA A 19 0.20 2.28 -4.71
N PHE A 20 0.76 1.10 -4.98
CA PHE A 20 1.96 0.98 -5.80
C PHE A 20 1.71 1.31 -7.28
N SER A 21 0.50 1.04 -7.80
CA SER A 21 0.12 1.45 -9.16
C SER A 21 0.09 2.97 -9.34
N GLU A 22 -0.15 3.72 -8.26
CA GLU A 22 -0.08 5.19 -8.24
C GLU A 22 1.31 5.74 -7.89
N GLY A 23 2.30 4.87 -7.70
CA GLY A 23 3.64 5.24 -7.26
C GLY A 23 3.72 5.70 -5.81
N LYS A 24 2.68 5.48 -5.00
CA LYS A 24 2.62 5.91 -3.59
C LYS A 24 3.16 4.80 -2.68
N ALA A 25 4.26 5.08 -2.00
CA ALA A 25 4.87 4.17 -1.03
C ALA A 25 5.74 4.94 -0.05
N THR A 26 6.27 4.26 0.98
CA THR A 26 7.35 4.83 1.79
C THR A 26 8.63 5.02 0.98
N ARG A 27 9.49 5.93 1.43
CA ARG A 27 10.67 6.40 0.69
C ARG A 27 11.62 5.29 0.20
N ASP A 28 11.74 4.22 0.96
CA ASP A 28 12.59 3.05 0.65
C ASP A 28 12.15 2.32 -0.63
N LEU A 29 10.85 2.30 -0.91
CA LEU A 29 10.26 1.71 -2.12
C LEU A 29 10.04 2.76 -3.22
N ALA A 30 9.47 3.91 -2.87
CA ALA A 30 9.09 4.96 -3.84
C ALA A 30 10.28 5.44 -4.68
N ARG A 31 11.50 5.42 -4.14
CA ARG A 31 12.74 5.79 -4.89
C ARG A 31 13.05 4.90 -6.11
N PHE A 32 12.43 3.73 -6.20
CA PHE A 32 12.57 2.80 -7.32
C PHE A 32 11.35 2.80 -8.27
N MET A 33 10.29 3.55 -7.93
CA MET A 33 9.06 3.60 -8.71
C MET A 33 9.12 4.70 -9.77
N PRO A 34 8.66 4.43 -11.01
CA PRO A 34 8.40 5.49 -11.97
C PRO A 34 7.40 6.49 -11.38
N ASN A 35 7.76 7.78 -11.34
CA ASN A 35 6.98 8.84 -10.69
C ASN A 35 6.68 8.58 -9.20
N GLY A 36 7.59 7.93 -8.49
CA GLY A 36 7.42 7.61 -7.06
C GLY A 36 7.10 8.84 -6.20
N GLN A 37 6.03 8.73 -5.43
CA GLN A 37 5.55 9.72 -4.46
C GLN A 37 5.83 9.18 -3.05
N PRO A 38 6.96 9.59 -2.42
CA PRO A 38 7.29 9.10 -1.09
C PRO A 38 6.33 9.69 -0.05
N LEU A 39 5.62 8.81 0.66
CA LEU A 39 4.77 9.16 1.79
C LEU A 39 5.48 8.83 3.12
N GLY A 40 5.13 9.54 4.19
CA GLY A 40 5.57 9.19 5.55
C GLY A 40 4.90 7.89 6.05
N THR A 41 5.43 7.24 7.09
CA THR A 41 4.86 5.98 7.62
C THR A 41 3.38 6.11 8.00
N LYS A 42 3.03 7.19 8.72
CA LYS A 42 1.64 7.45 9.13
C LYS A 42 0.75 7.73 7.93
N GLU A 43 1.22 8.60 7.03
CA GLU A 43 0.52 9.00 5.82
C GLU A 43 0.28 7.81 4.88
N PHE A 44 1.26 6.92 4.71
CA PHE A 44 1.08 5.70 3.94
C PHE A 44 0.05 4.77 4.58
N GLY A 45 0.05 4.62 5.91
CA GLY A 45 -0.99 3.86 6.63
C GLY A 45 -2.39 4.45 6.46
N GLU A 46 -2.52 5.78 6.57
CA GLU A 46 -3.78 6.49 6.32
C GLU A 46 -4.24 6.34 4.86
N TYR A 47 -3.31 6.39 3.92
CA TYR A 47 -3.59 6.18 2.51
C TYR A 47 -4.10 4.75 2.26
N ILE A 48 -3.44 3.73 2.79
CA ILE A 48 -3.89 2.33 2.68
C ILE A 48 -5.30 2.17 3.27
N MET A 49 -5.59 2.78 4.43
CA MET A 49 -6.93 2.75 5.00
C MET A 49 -8.00 3.43 4.13
N SER A 50 -7.62 4.46 3.36
CA SER A 50 -8.55 5.19 2.49
C SER A 50 -8.93 4.45 1.21
N VAL A 51 -8.14 3.43 0.82
CA VAL A 51 -8.32 2.67 -0.43
C VAL A 51 -8.68 1.20 -0.21
N LEU A 52 -8.93 0.81 1.05
CA LEU A 52 -9.55 -0.46 1.44
C LEU A 52 -11.05 -0.43 1.13
#